data_AF-R7CVU2-F1
#
_entry.id   AF-R7CVU2-F1
#
_cell.length_a   1.000
_cell.length_b   1.000
_cell.length_c   1.000
_cell.angle_alpha   90.00
_cell.angle_beta   90.00
_cell.angle_gamma   90.00
#
_symmetry.space_group_name_H-M   'P 1'
#
loop_
_entity.id
_entity.type
_entity.pdbx_description
1 polymer ?
#
loop_
_entity_poly.entity_id
_entity_poly.type
_entity_poly.pdbx_seq_one_letter_code
_entity_poly.pdbx_strand_id
1 'polypeptide(L)' 'MKESLLTKVSPETLDSLMNALTTAIHQMKDAEPVPSFRLRDAGYAVCSCFQQQVLAAIRKSSLKKQQEKETAPVRS' A
#
# COMPACT_ATOMS: atom_id res chain seq x y z
N MET A 1 -10.14 2.84 -15.49
CA MET A 1 -9.83 1.91 -14.38
C MET A 1 -10.81 2.17 -13.24
N LYS A 2 -11.52 1.15 -12.74
CA LYS A 2 -12.38 1.29 -11.56
C LYS A 2 -11.54 1.85 -10.41
N GLU A 3 -12.02 2.89 -9.73
CA GLU A 3 -11.32 3.42 -8.56
C GLU A 3 -11.20 2.33 -7.50
N SER A 4 -9.99 2.09 -7.02
CA SER A 4 -9.74 1.12 -5.95
C SER A 4 -10.45 1.59 -4.68
N LEU A 5 -11.11 0.67 -3.96
CA LEU A 5 -11.71 1.00 -2.66
C LEU A 5 -10.66 1.48 -1.66
N LEU A 6 -9.39 1.08 -1.82
CA LEU A 6 -8.29 1.56 -1.00
C LEU A 6 -8.10 3.08 -1.09
N THR A 7 -8.47 3.73 -2.19
CA THR A 7 -8.35 5.20 -2.29
C THR A 7 -9.43 5.95 -1.50
N LYS A 8 -10.42 5.23 -0.94
CA LYS A 8 -11.48 5.80 -0.09
C LYS A 8 -11.19 5.60 1.41
N VAL A 9 -10.16 4.83 1.75
CA VAL A 9 -9.75 4.59 3.13
C VAL A 9 -8.93 5.77 3.63
N SER A 10 -9.01 6.07 4.93
CA SER A 10 -8.20 7.14 5.52
C SER A 10 -6.69 6.85 5.39
N PRO A 11 -5.84 7.87 5.19
CA PRO A 11 -4.39 7.67 5.11
C PRO A 11 -3.81 6.99 6.36
N GLU A 12 -4.29 7.35 7.56
CA GLU A 12 -3.83 6.78 8.83
C GLU A 12 -4.12 5.27 8.92
N THR A 13 -5.29 4.84 8.44
CA THR A 13 -5.65 3.42 8.37
C THR A 13 -4.79 2.68 7.34
N LEU A 14 -4.50 3.30 6.19
CA LEU A 14 -3.64 2.71 5.16
C LEU A 14 -2.18 2.58 5.64
N ASP A 15 -1.66 3.58 6.34
CA ASP A 15 -0.31 3.54 6.92
C ASP A 15 -0.20 2.48 8.02
N SER A 16 -1.20 2.38 8.89
CA SER A 16 -1.27 1.34 9.92
C SER A 16 -1.32 -0.07 9.30
N LEU A 17 -2.11 -0.24 8.24
CA LEU A 17 -2.18 -1.49 7.48
C LEU A 17 -0.84 -1.83 6.82
N MET A 18 -0.18 -0.84 6.20
CA MET A 18 1.14 -1.01 5.59
C MET A 18 2.19 -1.45 6.60
N ASN A 19 2.19 -0.85 7.79
CA ASN A 19 3.11 -1.23 8.86
C ASN A 19 2.89 -2.67 9.31
N ALA A 20 1.64 -3.04 9.62
CA ALA A 20 1.30 -4.40 10.04
C ALA A 20 1.67 -5.44 8.97
N LEU A 21 1.35 -5.16 7.70
CA LEU A 21 1.64 -6.04 6.58
C LEU A 21 3.16 -6.18 6.34
N THR A 22 3.91 -5.10 6.46
CA THR A 22 5.38 -5.11 6.34
C THR A 22 6.01 -5.94 7.45
N THR A 23 5.54 -5.79 8.69
CA THR A 23 5.99 -6.62 9.82
C THR A 23 5.71 -8.10 9.58
N ALA A 24 4.50 -8.47 9.13
CA ALA A 24 4.17 -9.86 8.80
C ALA A 24 5.07 -10.42 7.70
N ILE A 25 5.34 -9.65 6.64
CA ILE A 25 6.24 -10.05 5.56
C ILE A 25 7.68 -10.25 6.05
N HIS A 26 8.17 -9.40 6.96
CA HIS A 26 9.48 -9.59 7.58
C HIS A 26 9.53 -10.88 8.42
N GLN A 27 8.52 -11.13 9.25
CA GLN A 27 8.46 -12.38 10.02
C GLN A 27 8.43 -13.63 9.12
N MET A 28 7.71 -13.58 7.99
CA MET A 28 7.74 -14.66 7.00
C MET A 28 9.12 -14.83 6.34
N LYS A 29 9.85 -13.73 6.13
CA LYS A 29 11.23 -13.76 5.61
C LYS A 29 12.20 -14.36 6.61
N ASP A 30 12.03 -14.07 7.90
CA ASP A 30 12.86 -14.61 8.97
C ASP A 30 12.58 -16.11 9.18
N ALA A 31 11.33 -16.53 9.05
CA ALA A 31 10.92 -17.93 9.18
C ALA A 31 11.39 -18.82 8.01
N GLU A 32 11.40 -18.28 6.78
CA GLU A 32 11.89 -18.98 5.59
C GLU A 32 12.79 -18.04 4.79
N PRO A 33 14.13 -18.06 4.97
CA PRO A 33 15.04 -17.10 4.35
C PRO A 33 15.20 -17.30 2.83
N VAL A 34 14.85 -18.47 2.29
CA VAL A 34 15.07 -18.81 0.88
C VAL A 34 13.96 -18.21 0.00
N PRO A 35 14.27 -17.25 -0.90
CA PRO A 35 13.25 -16.55 -1.68
C PRO A 35 12.41 -17.45 -2.58
N SER A 36 13.01 -18.49 -3.16
CA SER A 36 12.31 -19.41 -4.08
C SER A 36 11.25 -20.26 -3.39
N PHE A 37 11.43 -20.57 -2.10
CA PHE A 37 10.42 -21.26 -1.30
C PHE A 37 9.31 -20.30 -0.87
N ARG A 38 9.65 -19.11 -0.36
CA ARG A 38 8.65 -18.08 0.00
C ARG A 38 7.75 -17.67 -1.15
N LEU A 39 8.29 -17.49 -2.35
CA LEU A 39 7.49 -17.06 -3.51
C LEU A 39 6.48 -18.13 -3.97
N ARG A 40 6.67 -19.39 -3.59
CA ARG A 40 5.71 -20.47 -3.83
C ARG A 40 4.63 -20.55 -2.77
N ASP A 41 4.86 -19.95 -1.60
CA ASP A 41 3.85 -19.85 -0.56
C ASP A 41 2.76 -18.86 -0.98
N ALA A 42 1.52 -19.35 -1.01
CA ALA A 42 0.37 -18.56 -1.45
C ALA A 42 0.10 -17.38 -0.50
N GLY A 43 0.31 -17.56 0.81
CA GLY A 43 0.13 -16.50 1.81
C GLY A 43 1.13 -15.37 1.59
N TYR A 44 2.40 -15.69 1.44
CA TYR A 44 3.46 -14.72 1.17
C TYR A 44 3.24 -13.98 -0.15
N ALA A 45 2.84 -14.69 -1.22
CA ALA A 45 2.55 -14.09 -2.52
C ALA A 45 1.37 -13.10 -2.44
N VAL A 46 0.28 -13.48 -1.76
CA VAL A 46 -0.89 -12.62 -1.54
C VAL A 46 -0.51 -11.38 -0.72
N CYS A 47 0.20 -11.55 0.40
CA CYS A 47 0.65 -10.44 1.23
C CYS A 47 1.55 -9.46 0.46
N SER A 48 2.50 -9.99 -0.32
CA SER A 48 3.42 -9.17 -1.13
C SER A 48 2.69 -8.40 -2.23
N CYS A 49 1.75 -9.04 -2.94
CA CYS A 49 0.93 -8.38 -3.96
C CYS A 49 0.02 -7.30 -3.33
N PHE A 50 -0.60 -7.61 -2.19
CA PHE A 50 -1.45 -6.67 -1.49
C PHE A 50 -0.68 -5.45 -0.99
N GLN A 51 0.56 -5.63 -0.48
CA GLN A 51 1.43 -4.54 -0.08
C GLN A 51 1.68 -3.55 -1.22
N GLN A 52 1.88 -4.04 -2.44
CA GLN A 52 2.03 -3.19 -3.62
C GLN A 52 0.75 -2.41 -3.96
N GLN A 53 -0.41 -3.03 -3.82
CA GLN A 53 -1.70 -2.37 -4.07
C GLN A 53 -1.97 -1.24 -3.06
N VAL A 54 -1.67 -1.47 -1.78
CA VAL A 54 -1.83 -0.46 -0.73
C VAL A 54 -0.84 0.70 -0.95
N LEU A 55 0.42 0.43 -1.28
CA LEU A 55 1.39 1.47 -1.66
C LEU A 55 0.93 2.30 -2.86
N ALA A 56 0.39 1.66 -3.89
CA ALA A 56 -0.15 2.35 -5.05
C ALA A 56 -1.35 3.24 -4.68
N ALA A 57 -2.22 2.78 -3.79
CA ALA A 57 -3.36 3.55 -3.29
C ALA A 57 -2.92 4.78 -2.48
N ILE A 58 -1.93 4.63 -1.59
CA ILE A 58 -1.35 5.74 -0.83
C ILE A 58 -0.76 6.77 -1.79
N ARG A 59 0.11 6.36 -2.73
CA ARG A 59 0.71 7.26 -3.72
C ARG A 59 -0.33 8.01 -4.53
N LYS A 60 -1.39 7.33 -4.97
CA LYS A 60 -2.49 7.95 -5.73
C LYS A 60 -3.27 8.96 -4.89
N SER A 61 -3.50 8.67 -3.60
CA SER A 61 -4.16 9.61 -2.69
C SER A 61 -3.31 10.87 -2.45
N SER A 62 -1.99 10.73 -2.32
CA SER A 62 -1.06 11.85 -2.15
C SER A 62 -0.96 12.73 -3.40
N LEU A 63 -0.89 12.12 -4.59
CA LEU A 63 -0.90 12.83 -5.87
C LEU A 63 -2.19 13.62 -6.09
N LYS A 64 -3.36 13.02 -5.81
CA LYS A 64 -4.66 13.72 -5.88
C LYS A 64 -4.69 14.95 -4.96
N LYS A 65 -4.23 14.82 -3.71
CA LYS A 65 -4.15 15.94 -2.76
C LYS A 65 -3.23 17.08 -3.23
N GLN A 66 -2.11 16.76 -3.88
CA GLN A 66 -1.23 17.79 -4.45
C GLN A 66 -1.91 18.55 -5.60
N GLN A 67 -2.60 17.82 -6.48
CA GLN A 67 -3.29 18.39 -7.63
C GLN A 67 -4.48 19.29 -7.23
N GLU A 68 -5.20 18.93 -6.16
CA GLU A 68 -6.25 19.76 -5.56
C GLU A 68 -5.69 21.03 -4.90
N LYS A 69 -4.49 20.96 -4.31
CA LYS A 69 -3.81 22.13 -3.72
C LYS A 69 -3.32 23.11 -4.78
N GLU A 70 -2.89 22.62 -5.93
CA GLU A 70 -2.37 23.44 -7.04
C GLU A 70 -3.49 24.14 -7.85
N THR A 71 -4.72 23.66 -7.73
CA THR A 71 -5.90 24.19 -8.44
C THR A 71 -6.80 25.09 -7.58
N ALA A 72 -6.44 25.32 -6.31
CA ALA A 72 -7.15 26.26 -5.46
C ALA A 72 -6.95 27.70 -6.00
N PRO A 73 -8.03 28.44 -6.36
CA PRO A 73 -7.89 29.78 -6.88
C PRO A 73 -7.34 30.70 -5.79
N VAL A 74 -6.25 31.39 -6.10
CA VAL A 74 -5.86 32.61 -5.37
C VAL A 74 -7.02 33.58 -5.53
N ARG A 75 -7.89 33.66 -4.51
CA ARG A 75 -8.87 34.74 -4.39
C ARG A 75 -8.08 35.98 -3.97
N SER A 76 -7.68 36.76 -4.97
CA SER A 76 -7.32 38.18 -4.83
C SER A 76 -8.57 39.05 -4.89
#